data_AF-A0A6P0Z8X7-F1
#
_entry.id   AF-A0A6P0Z8X7-F1
#
_cell.length_a   1.000
_cell.length_b   1.000
_cell.length_c   1.000
_cell.angle_alpha   90.00
_cell.angle_beta   90.00
_cell.angle_gamma   90.00
#
_symmetry.space_group_name_H-M   'P 1'
#
loop_
_entity.id
_entity.type
_entity.pdbx_description
1 polymer ?
#
loop_
_entity_poly.entity_id
_entity_poly.type
_entity_poly.pdbx_seq_one_letter_code
_entity_poly.pdbx_strand_id
1 'polypeptide(L)' 'QSTAEGVNTTNVLIEIANREEIPMPISREVYRLLNNLITPQQAVEVLMERDLKEEL' A
#
# COMPACT_ATOMS: atom_id res chain seq x y z
N GLN A 1 -14.02 -17.23 14.20
CA GLN A 1 -13.49 -16.51 13.03
C GLN A 1 -12.93 -15.19 13.54
N SER A 2 -11.65 -14.91 13.31
CA SER A 2 -11.06 -13.61 13.61
C SER A 2 -11.18 -12.71 12.38
N THR A 3 -11.43 -11.41 12.59
CA THR A 3 -11.43 -10.41 11.52
C THR A 3 -9.99 -10.06 11.16
N ALA A 4 -9.67 -10.00 9.87
CA ALA A 4 -8.39 -9.47 9.39
C ALA A 4 -8.41 -7.93 9.48
N GLU A 5 -8.07 -7.38 10.65
CA GLU A 5 -8.15 -5.93 10.93
C GLU A 5 -7.35 -5.07 9.95
N GLY A 6 -6.24 -5.61 9.43
CA GLY A 6 -5.39 -4.94 8.44
C GLY A 6 -6.12 -4.51 7.17
N VAL A 7 -7.23 -5.17 6.79
CA VAL A 7 -8.03 -4.80 5.63
C VAL A 7 -8.67 -3.42 5.82
N ASN A 8 -9.32 -3.21 6.97
CA ASN A 8 -9.97 -1.94 7.30
C ASN A 8 -8.92 -0.85 7.55
N THR A 9 -7.88 -1.17 8.32
CA THR A 9 -6.80 -0.24 8.64
C THR A 9 -6.10 0.28 7.40
N THR A 10 -5.89 -0.57 6.38
CA THR A 10 -5.23 -0.15 5.14
C THR A 10 -6.01 0.94 4.39
N ASN A 11 -7.34 0.85 4.35
CA ASN A 11 -8.17 1.86 3.68
C ASN A 11 -8.07 3.23 4.38
N VAL A 12 -8.19 3.25 5.71
CA VAL A 12 -8.09 4.47 6.52
C VAL A 12 -6.68 5.06 6.45
N LEU A 13 -5.65 4.22 6.50
CA LEU A 13 -4.25 4.64 6.40
C LEU A 13 -3.98 5.35 5.06
N ILE A 14 -4.48 4.81 3.95
CA ILE A 14 -4.30 5.40 2.62
C ILE A 14 -5.01 6.75 2.50
N GLU A 15 -6.20 6.91 3.08
CA GLU A 15 -6.91 8.19 3.13
C GLU A 15 -6.08 9.25 3.88
N ILE A 16 -5.58 8.92 5.07
CA ILE A 16 -4.74 9.82 5.87
C ILE A 16 -3.45 10.14 5.12
N ALA A 17 -2.76 9.14 4.59
CA ALA A 17 -1.50 9.33 3.86
C ALA A 17 -1.67 10.24 2.63
N ASN A 18 -2.82 10.18 1.95
CA ASN A 18 -3.12 11.09 0.84
C ASN A 18 -3.32 12.52 1.33
N ARG A 19 -4.07 12.70 2.42
CA ARG A 19 -4.36 14.02 2.99
C ARG A 19 -3.09 14.71 3.50
N GLU A 20 -2.20 13.94 4.13
CA GLU A 20 -0.95 14.46 4.69
C GLU A 20 0.22 14.42 3.70
N GLU A 21 -0.02 14.04 2.44
CA GLU A 21 1.00 13.92 1.38
C GLU A 21 2.19 13.01 1.76
N ILE A 22 1.93 11.96 2.54
CA ILE A 22 2.95 11.01 3.01
C ILE A 22 3.08 9.84 2.01
N PRO A 23 4.26 9.62 1.42
CA PRO A 23 4.49 8.47 0.54
C PRO A 23 4.50 7.16 1.33
N MET A 24 3.55 6.27 1.01
CA MET A 24 3.39 4.95 1.65
C MET A 24 3.39 3.83 0.61
N PRO A 25 4.52 3.59 -0.10
CA PRO A 25 4.55 2.72 -1.28
C PRO A 25 4.08 1.29 -1.02
N ILE A 26 4.46 0.68 0.11
CA ILE A 26 4.04 -0.69 0.45
C ILE A 26 2.54 -0.73 0.74
N SER A 27 2.04 0.12 1.64
CA SER A 27 0.61 0.16 1.98
C SER A 27 -0.25 0.55 0.78
N ARG A 28 0.30 1.30 -0.19
CA ARG A 28 -0.37 1.66 -1.45
C ARG A 28 -0.67 0.42 -2.29
N GLU A 29 0.32 -0.45 -2.46
CA GLU A 29 0.14 -1.68 -3.23
C GLU A 29 -0.77 -2.67 -2.49
N VAL A 30 -0.67 -2.74 -1.15
CA VAL A 30 -1.63 -3.54 -0.34
C VAL A 30 -3.06 -3.02 -0.52
N TYR A 31 -3.28 -1.70 -0.48
CA TYR A 31 -4.60 -1.11 -0.74
C TYR A 31 -5.12 -1.48 -2.13
N ARG A 32 -4.29 -1.38 -3.16
CA ARG A 32 -4.68 -1.74 -4.53
C ARG A 32 -5.02 -3.23 -4.67
N LEU A 33 -4.25 -4.11 -4.03
CA LEU A 33 -4.53 -5.55 -4.00
C LEU A 33 -5.87 -5.85 -3.32
N LEU A 34 -6.10 -5.29 -2.13
CA LEU A 34 -7.34 -5.51 -1.37
C LEU A 34 -8.57 -5.00 -2.13
N ASN A 35 -8.40 -3.99 -2.98
CA ASN A 35 -9.46 -3.39 -3.80
C ASN A 35 -9.50 -3.94 -5.24
N ASN A 36 -8.82 -5.05 -5.53
CA ASN A 36 -8.78 -5.71 -6.85
C ASN A 36 -8.36 -4.81 -8.02
N LEU A 37 -7.51 -3.81 -7.75
CA LEU A 37 -7.02 -2.86 -8.76
C LEU A 37 -5.79 -3.39 -9.51
N ILE A 38 -5.05 -4.31 -8.88
CA ILE A 38 -3.82 -4.93 -9.43
C ILE A 38 -3.73 -6.40 -9.01
N THR A 39 -2.86 -7.16 -9.67
CA THR A 39 -2.49 -8.53 -9.27
C THR A 39 -1.35 -8.53 -8.24
N PRO A 40 -1.18 -9.62 -7.46
CA PRO A 40 -0.02 -9.78 -6.58
C PRO A 40 1.32 -9.63 -7.30
N GLN A 41 1.43 -10.09 -8.54
CA GLN A 41 2.64 -9.99 -9.36
C GLN A 41 2.94 -8.52 -9.68
N GLN A 42 1.95 -7.76 -10.13
CA GLN A 42 2.11 -6.33 -10.41
C GLN A 42 2.52 -5.53 -9.16
N ALA A 43 1.96 -5.86 -8.00
CA ALA A 43 2.34 -5.23 -6.74
C ALA A 43 3.82 -5.45 -6.41
N VAL A 44 4.33 -6.66 -6.63
CA VAL A 44 5.74 -6.98 -6.41
C VAL A 44 6.64 -6.26 -7.42
N GLU A 45 6.30 -6.30 -8.71
CA GLU A 45 7.04 -5.61 -9.77
C GLU A 45 7.21 -4.12 -9.45
N VAL A 46 6.12 -3.43 -9.12
CA VAL A 46 6.13 -2.00 -8.75
C VAL A 46 7.01 -1.72 -7.53
N LEU A 47 7.00 -2.60 -6.53
CA LEU A 47 7.81 -2.41 -5.32
C LEU A 47 9.30 -2.67 -5.56
N MET A 48 9.63 -3.60 -6.45
CA MET A 48 11.02 -3.96 -6.78
C MET A 48 11.67 -2.99 -7.76
N GLU A 49 10.88 -2.39 -8.66
CA GLU A 49 11.34 -1.37 -9.61
C GLU A 49 11.44 0.04 -9.00
N ARG A 50 11.00 0.20 -7.75
CA ARG A 50 11.05 1.50 -7.08
C ARG A 50 12.49 1.91 -6.82
N ASP A 51 12.80 3.16 -7.14
CA ASP A 51 14.05 3.78 -6.71
C ASP A 51 14.23 3.64 -5.19
N LEU A 52 15.46 3.27 -4.81
CA LEU A 52 15.87 3.29 -3.42
C LEU A 52 15.83 4.74 -2.95
N LYS A 53 15.05 5.01 -1.91
CA LYS A 53 15.10 6.30 -1.22
C LYS A 53 16.37 6.30 -0.39
N GLU A 54 17.21 7.32 -0.54
CA GLU A 54 18.30 7.55 0.41
C GLU A 54 17.69 7.84 1.79
N GLU A 55 18.14 7.10 2.80
CA GLU A 55 17.89 7.47 4.19
C GLU A 55 19.00 8.46 4.60
N LEU A 56 18.60 9.69 4.95
CA LEU A 56 19.48 10.79 5.37
C LEU A 56 20.11 10.53 6.74
#